data_AF-A0A831KKK0-F1
#
_entry.id   AF-A0A831KKK0-F1
#
_cell.length_a   1.000
_cell.length_b   1.000
_cell.length_c   1.000
_cell.angle_alpha   90.00
_cell.angle_beta   90.00
_cell.angle_gamma   90.00
#
_symmetry.space_group_name_H-M   'P 1'
#
loop_
_entity.id
_entity.type
_entity.pdbx_description
1 polymer ?
#
loop_
_entity_poly.entity_id
_entity_poly.type
_entity_poly.pdbx_seq_one_letter_code
_entity_poly.pdbx_strand_id
1 'polypeptide(L)'
;MELKDIKKFLEDLDQDDVSFDPHFYKRSRERPVDEGLVRSFLSKPEKLEKIEVGNNDRFKLWFRMSGKYSLVLIIEISISKDLKVISAWNSNKKWQRQLRQ
;
A
#
# COMPACT_ATOMS: atom_id res chain seq x y z
N MET A 1 -9.88 11.94 6.18
CA MET A 1 -8.44 12.15 5.92
C MET A 1 -8.28 12.36 4.43
N GLU A 2 -7.78 13.52 4.00
CA GLU A 2 -7.60 13.84 2.59
C GLU A 2 -6.30 13.24 2.02
N LEU A 3 -6.15 13.28 0.70
CA LEU A 3 -4.99 12.74 -0.03
C LEU A 3 -3.66 13.35 0.43
N LYS A 4 -3.68 14.64 0.81
CA LYS A 4 -2.51 15.36 1.36
C LYS A 4 -2.15 14.87 2.76
N ASP A 5 -3.14 14.55 3.58
CA ASP A 5 -2.93 14.07 4.94
C ASP A 5 -2.25 12.69 4.94
N ILE A 6 -2.63 11.81 3.99
CA ILE A 6 -2.01 10.46 3.89
C ILE A 6 -0.56 10.56 3.40
N LYS A 7 -0.27 11.46 2.45
CA LYS A 7 1.12 11.67 2.02
C LYS A 7 1.99 12.16 3.17
N LYS A 8 1.52 13.17 3.90
CA LYS A 8 2.21 13.68 5.07
C LYS A 8 2.37 12.61 6.16
N PHE A 9 1.31 11.82 6.40
CA PHE A 9 1.37 10.68 7.31
C PHE A 9 2.47 9.69 6.91
N LEU A 10 2.59 9.34 5.62
CA LEU A 10 3.64 8.44 5.14
C LEU A 10 5.04 9.04 5.23
N GLU A 11 5.17 10.37 5.10
CA GLU A 11 6.44 11.09 5.30
C GLU A 11 6.89 11.07 6.76
N ASP A 12 5.93 11.17 7.69
CA ASP A 12 6.16 11.17 9.14
C ASP A 12 6.12 9.75 9.76
N LEU A 13 5.85 8.71 8.96
CA LEU A 13 5.66 7.34 9.43
C LEU A 13 6.98 6.70 9.86
N ASP A 14 7.09 6.40 11.15
CA ASP A 14 8.15 5.52 11.63
C ASP A 14 7.91 4.09 11.10
N GLN A 15 8.96 3.47 10.58
CA GLN A 15 8.86 2.10 10.08
C GLN A 15 8.61 1.12 11.24
N ASP A 16 9.03 1.42 12.46
CA ASP A 16 8.78 0.54 13.61
C ASP A 16 7.29 0.46 13.98
N ASP A 17 6.49 1.46 13.58
CA ASP A 17 5.03 1.53 13.78
C ASP A 17 4.24 0.79 12.68
N VAL A 18 4.93 0.17 11.71
CA VAL A 18 4.30 -0.61 10.64
C VAL A 18 4.11 -2.05 11.10
N SER A 19 2.85 -2.45 11.22
CA SER A 19 2.43 -3.81 11.52
C SER A 19 1.84 -4.52 10.30
N PHE A 20 1.90 -5.85 10.27
CA PHE A 20 1.39 -6.67 9.17
C PHE A 20 0.29 -7.62 9.67
N ASP A 21 -0.83 -7.66 8.97
CA ASP A 21 -1.93 -8.56 9.28
C ASP A 21 -1.56 -10.02 8.99
N PRO A 22 -2.04 -11.02 9.76
CA PRO A 22 -1.90 -12.44 9.42
C PRO A 22 -2.33 -12.78 7.98
N HIS A 23 -3.33 -12.08 7.44
CA HIS A 23 -3.77 -12.23 6.05
C HIS A 23 -2.68 -11.87 5.03
N PHE A 24 -1.84 -10.88 5.34
CA PHE A 24 -0.70 -10.51 4.51
C PHE A 24 0.23 -11.70 4.30
N TYR A 25 0.63 -12.36 5.38
CA TYR A 25 1.53 -13.52 5.34
C TYR A 25 0.95 -14.71 4.57
N LYS A 26 -0.37 -14.92 4.67
CA LYS A 26 -1.05 -15.95 3.89
C LYS A 26 -0.92 -15.69 2.39
N ARG A 27 -0.99 -14.41 1.97
CA ARG A 27 -0.92 -14.00 0.57
C ARG A 27 0.50 -13.81 0.04
N SER A 28 1.46 -13.43 0.89
CA SER A 28 2.87 -13.29 0.50
C SER A 28 3.52 -14.63 0.13
N ARG A 29 2.98 -15.76 0.62
CA ARG A 29 3.40 -17.09 0.16
C ARG A 29 3.04 -17.38 -1.30
N GLU A 30 2.01 -16.72 -1.81
CA GLU A 30 1.50 -16.90 -3.19
C GLU A 30 2.00 -15.81 -4.14
N ARG A 31 2.70 -14.79 -3.64
CA ARG A 31 3.03 -13.56 -4.37
C ARG A 31 4.46 -13.12 -4.08
N PRO A 32 5.20 -12.58 -5.05
CA PRO A 32 6.57 -12.09 -4.83
C PRO A 32 6.57 -10.71 -4.15
N VAL A 33 5.93 -10.60 -2.98
CA VAL A 33 5.87 -9.38 -2.17
C VAL A 33 6.04 -9.76 -0.71
N ASP A 34 7.14 -9.30 -0.11
CA ASP A 34 7.48 -9.49 1.30
C ASP A 34 7.38 -8.17 2.08
N GLU A 35 7.60 -8.24 3.40
CA GLU A 35 7.56 -7.06 4.28
C GLU A 35 8.62 -6.02 3.91
N GLY A 36 9.83 -6.46 3.57
CA GLY A 36 10.95 -5.57 3.26
C GLY A 36 10.65 -4.71 2.04
N LEU A 37 10.04 -5.31 1.02
CA LEU A 37 9.55 -4.59 -0.16
C LEU A 37 8.49 -3.57 0.24
N VAL A 38 7.49 -3.97 1.02
CA VAL A 38 6.41 -3.06 1.45
C VAL A 38 6.96 -1.87 2.24
N ARG A 39 7.80 -2.11 3.24
CA ARG A 39 8.46 -1.08 4.06
C ARG A 39 9.25 -0.10 3.17
N SER A 40 10.05 -0.63 2.24
CA SER A 40 10.81 0.22 1.31
C SER A 40 9.93 1.11 0.42
N PHE A 41 8.67 0.72 0.15
CA PHE A 41 7.75 1.54 -0.64
C PHE A 41 6.98 2.53 0.23
N LEU A 42 6.59 2.15 1.46
CA LEU A 42 5.97 3.07 2.42
C LEU A 42 6.91 4.23 2.76
N SER A 43 8.22 3.98 2.84
CA SER A 43 9.24 5.02 3.04
C SER A 43 9.50 5.90 1.80
N LYS A 44 8.76 5.72 0.70
CA LYS A 44 8.94 6.41 -0.58
C LYS A 44 7.62 7.06 -1.05
N PRO A 45 7.09 8.04 -0.30
CA PRO A 45 5.82 8.70 -0.63
C PRO A 45 5.83 9.39 -2.01
N GLU A 46 7.01 9.73 -2.55
CA GLU A 46 7.18 10.25 -3.91
C GLU A 46 6.78 9.25 -5.00
N LYS A 47 6.79 7.95 -4.70
CA LYS A 47 6.35 6.89 -5.61
C LYS A 47 4.84 6.65 -5.58
N LEU A 48 4.10 7.29 -4.67
CA LEU A 48 2.66 7.12 -4.54
C LEU A 48 1.92 7.77 -5.72
N GLU A 49 1.35 6.94 -6.59
CA GLU A 49 0.61 7.36 -7.80
C GLU A 49 -0.86 7.63 -7.49
N LYS A 50 -1.46 6.80 -6.64
CA LYS A 50 -2.91 6.82 -6.39
C LYS A 50 -3.23 6.35 -4.98
N ILE A 51 -4.28 6.93 -4.42
CA ILE A 51 -4.92 6.49 -3.18
C ILE A 51 -6.39 6.25 -3.51
N GLU A 52 -6.93 5.12 -3.07
CA GLU A 52 -8.36 4.86 -3.07
C GLU A 52 -8.81 4.68 -1.62
N VAL A 53 -9.85 5.41 -1.22
CA VAL A 53 -10.46 5.26 0.11
C VAL A 53 -11.40 4.06 0.05
N GLY A 54 -11.19 3.09 0.93
CA GLY A 54 -12.07 1.95 1.13
C GLY A 54 -13.01 2.17 2.32
N ASN A 55 -13.75 1.13 2.68
CA ASN A 55 -14.60 1.15 3.87
C ASN A 55 -13.78 0.82 5.13
N ASN A 56 -14.23 1.33 6.29
CA ASN A 56 -13.65 1.06 7.62
C ASN A 56 -12.18 1.49 7.76
N ASP A 57 -11.88 2.76 7.46
CA ASP A 57 -10.52 3.35 7.64
C ASP A 57 -9.41 2.63 6.86
N ARG A 58 -9.80 1.90 5.81
CA ARG A 58 -8.89 1.24 4.90
C ARG A 58 -8.57 2.12 3.72
N PHE A 59 -7.30 2.14 3.35
CA PHE A 59 -6.81 2.85 2.18
C PHE A 59 -6.08 1.87 1.29
N LYS A 60 -6.26 2.06 -0.01
CA LYS A 60 -5.54 1.33 -1.04
C LYS A 60 -4.54 2.26 -1.68
N LEU A 61 -3.27 2.01 -1.39
CA LEU A 61 -2.14 2.79 -1.89
C LEU A 61 -1.54 2.13 -3.12
N TRP A 62 -1.17 2.94 -4.10
CA TRP A 62 -0.58 2.49 -5.35
C TRP A 62 0.78 3.14 -5.52
N PHE A 63 1.83 2.35 -5.39
CA PHE A 63 3.20 2.81 -5.57
C PHE A 63 3.75 2.40 -6.93
N ARG A 64 4.35 3.34 -7.64
CA ARG A 64 5.02 3.07 -8.92
C ARG A 64 6.27 2.20 -8.68
N MET A 65 6.33 1.03 -9.31
CA MET A 65 7.53 0.18 -9.27
C MET A 65 8.45 0.49 -10.46
N SER A 66 8.11 -0.05 -11.64
CA SER A 66 8.84 0.14 -12.89
C SER A 66 7.89 0.10 -14.08
N GLY A 67 8.04 1.04 -15.02
CA GLY A 67 7.25 1.14 -16.25
C GLY A 67 5.74 0.90 -16.07
N LYS A 68 5.30 -0.32 -16.39
CA LYS A 68 3.90 -0.78 -16.39
C LYS A 68 3.43 -1.45 -15.08
N TYR A 69 4.20 -1.44 -14.01
CA TYR A 69 3.88 -2.12 -12.75
C TYR A 69 3.70 -1.14 -11.59
N SER A 70 2.72 -1.41 -10.74
CA SER A 70 2.51 -0.69 -9.49
C SER A 70 2.30 -1.67 -8.35
N LEU A 71 2.97 -1.44 -7.22
CA LEU A 71 2.72 -2.15 -5.97
C LEU A 71 1.43 -1.59 -5.38
N VAL A 72 0.46 -2.46 -5.16
CA VAL A 72 -0.80 -2.12 -4.51
C VAL A 72 -0.73 -2.62 -3.08
N LEU A 73 -1.00 -1.73 -2.14
CA LEU A 73 -1.06 -2.00 -0.71
C LEU A 73 -2.47 -1.70 -0.21
N ILE A 74 -3.01 -2.58 0.61
CA ILE A 74 -4.18 -2.29 1.44
C ILE A 74 -3.65 -2.04 2.84
N ILE A 75 -3.87 -0.83 3.33
CA ILE A 75 -3.49 -0.42 4.67
C ILE A 75 -4.74 -0.04 5.46
N GLU A 76 -4.63 -0.12 6.77
CA GLU A 76 -5.59 0.37 7.73
C GLU A 76 -4.83 1.31 8.66
N ILE A 77 -5.30 2.55 8.81
CA ILE A 77 -4.66 3.55 9.68
C ILE A 77 -5.52 3.64 10.93
N SER A 78 -4.93 3.25 12.06
CA SER A 78 -5.60 3.33 13.35
C SER A 78 -5.67 4.77 13.87
N ILE A 79 -6.56 5.00 14.84
CA ILE A 79 -6.70 6.29 15.54
C ILE A 79 -5.41 6.65 16.31
N SER A 80 -4.64 5.64 16.73
CA SER A 80 -3.31 5.79 17.37
C SER A 80 -2.17 6.09 16.40
N LYS A 81 -2.45 6.26 15.09
CA LYS A 81 -1.48 6.45 14.00
C LYS A 81 -0.62 5.24 13.65
N ASP A 82 -0.91 4.08 14.21
CA ASP A 82 -0.27 2.84 13.79
C ASP A 82 -0.78 2.46 12.38
N LEU A 83 0.15 2.14 11.48
CA LEU A 83 -0.19 1.67 10.14
C LEU A 83 -0.18 0.15 10.12
N LYS A 84 -1.31 -0.44 9.73
CA LYS A 84 -1.44 -1.88 9.55
C LYS A 84 -1.56 -2.24 8.08
N VAL A 85 -0.63 -3.05 7.58
CA VAL A 85 -0.66 -3.58 6.21
C VAL A 85 -1.52 -4.85 6.19
N ILE A 86 -2.64 -4.80 5.48
CA ILE A 86 -3.57 -5.93 5.36
C ILE A 86 -3.18 -6.87 4.21
N SER A 87 -2.79 -6.31 3.07
CA SER A 87 -2.42 -7.09 1.89
C SER A 87 -1.56 -6.28 0.94
N ALA A 88 -0.74 -6.97 0.15
CA ALA A 88 0.02 -6.37 -0.93
C ALA A 88 0.08 -7.26 -2.18
N TRP A 89 0.19 -6.64 -3.35
CA TRP A 89 0.46 -7.34 -4.60
C TRP A 89 1.02 -6.41 -5.67
N ASN A 90 1.72 -6.98 -6.64
CA ASN A 90 2.10 -6.28 -7.85
C ASN A 90 0.93 -6.26 -8.84
N SER A 91 0.56 -5.08 -9.32
CA SER A 91 -0.42 -4.92 -10.38
C SER A 91 0.26 -4.64 -11.72
N ASN A 92 -0.14 -5.39 -12.75
CA ASN A 92 0.24 -5.10 -14.13
C ASN A 92 -0.75 -4.10 -14.73
N LYS A 93 -0.29 -2.89 -15.08
CA LYS A 93 -1.12 -1.83 -15.69
C LYS A 93 -1.81 -2.28 -16.98
N LYS A 94 -1.29 -3.29 -17.70
CA LYS A 94 -1.93 -3.86 -18.91
C LYS A 94 -3.27 -4.54 -18.60
N TRP A 95 -3.38 -5.24 -17.47
CA TRP A 95 -4.60 -5.93 -17.04
C TRP A 95 -5.69 -4.96 -16.56
N GLN A 96 -5.32 -3.78 -16.06
CA GLN A 96 -6.29 -2.80 -15.56
C GLN A 96 -7.00 -2.00 -16.65
N ARG A 97 -6.36 -1.79 -17.82
CA ARG A 97 -7.04 -1.19 -18.96
C ARG A 97 -8.17 -2.08 -19.49
N GLN A 98 -8.05 -3.40 -19.34
CA GLN A 98 -9.07 -4.36 -19.79
C GLN A 98 -10.30 -4.40 -18.88
N LEU A 99 -10.19 -4.00 -17.61
CA LEU A 99 -11.32 -3.94 -16.66
C LEU A 99 -12.11 -2.63 -16.73
N ARG A 100 -11.69 -1.69 -17.59
CA ARG A 100 -12.32 -0.38 -17.79
C ARG A 100 -13.03 -0.24 -19.15
N GLN A 101 -13.18 -1.35 -19.90
CA GLN A 101 -13.94 -1.41 -21.14
C GLN A 101 -15.21 -2.22 -20.95
#